data_AF-A0A5J4J0V7-F1
#
_entry.id   AF-A0A5J4J0V7-F1
#
_cell.length_a   1.000
_cell.length_b   1.000
_cell.length_c   1.000
_cell.angle_alpha   90.00
_cell.angle_beta   90.00
_cell.angle_gamma   90.00
#
_symmetry.space_group_name_H-M   'P 1'
#
loop_
_entity.id
_entity.type
_entity.pdbx_description
1 polymer ?
#
loop_
_entity_poly.entity_id
_entity_poly.type
_entity_poly.pdbx_seq_one_letter_code
_entity_poly.pdbx_strand_id
1 'polypeptide(L)'
;MTIQQLQALDMSNVQPEALQTAVQDILDDYKETNDKKAFEEIAKENIEKVFLLVERLAPKAIKAEKAEKKQSKETSKKESSDSKKDAPKKDKEPTKTVKKELDSLSKDIKACRLKIKRFNEEKRKNEPKKPKPMRHTKIKNHFIAIANLIPPAHKDNVKMQKEAEKILLRAHRGIMNTYGINFVRAEAGEKDIKAKYDKMEEKATK
;
A
#
# COMPACT_ATOMS: atom_id res chain seq x y z
N MET A 1 14.33 14.33 -9.20
CA MET A 1 14.49 12.99 -8.59
C MET A 1 13.22 12.18 -8.79
N THR A 2 13.27 10.84 -8.77
CA THR A 2 12.10 9.96 -9.00
C THR A 2 11.77 9.12 -7.76
N ILE A 3 10.51 8.66 -7.67
CA ILE A 3 10.05 7.77 -6.60
C ILE A 3 10.84 6.45 -6.57
N GLN A 4 11.35 6.00 -7.71
CA GLN A 4 12.20 4.80 -7.82
C GLN A 4 13.51 4.95 -7.04
N GLN A 5 14.06 6.15 -6.97
CA GLN A 5 15.28 6.41 -6.20
C GLN A 5 15.00 6.30 -4.70
N LEU A 6 13.81 6.69 -4.23
CA LEU A 6 13.39 6.45 -2.84
C LEU A 6 13.14 4.97 -2.56
N GLN A 7 12.59 4.21 -3.51
CA GLN A 7 12.38 2.76 -3.37
C GLN A 7 13.70 1.97 -3.31
N ALA A 8 14.77 2.49 -3.93
CA ALA A 8 16.08 1.87 -3.94
C ALA A 8 16.89 2.12 -2.65
N LEU A 9 16.44 3.03 -1.78
CA LEU A 9 17.10 3.33 -0.52
C LEU A 9 17.09 2.13 0.43
N ASP A 10 18.20 1.92 1.11
CA ASP A 10 18.24 1.01 2.25
C ASP A 10 17.69 1.72 3.50
N MET A 11 16.41 1.46 3.77
CA MET A 11 15.68 2.05 4.90
C MET A 11 16.35 1.80 6.26
N SER A 12 17.13 0.73 6.40
CA SER A 12 17.85 0.40 7.64
C SER A 12 18.95 1.41 7.96
N ASN A 13 19.45 2.08 6.92
CA ASN A 13 20.54 3.06 7.00
C ASN A 13 20.03 4.51 6.94
N VAL A 14 18.72 4.73 6.81
CA VAL A 14 18.12 6.06 6.81
C VAL A 14 17.95 6.54 8.25
N GLN A 15 18.77 7.51 8.63
CA GLN A 15 18.64 8.22 9.90
C GLN A 15 18.54 9.72 9.66
N PRO A 16 17.86 10.48 10.53
CA PRO A 16 17.15 10.05 11.76
C PRO A 16 15.80 9.37 11.50
N GLU A 17 15.21 8.75 12.52
CA GLU A 17 13.90 8.04 12.43
C GLU A 17 12.79 8.90 11.79
N ALA A 18 12.73 10.19 12.12
CA ALA A 18 11.77 11.10 11.49
C ALA A 18 11.93 11.21 9.96
N LEU A 19 13.16 11.12 9.44
CA LEU A 19 13.42 11.09 8.00
C LEU A 19 13.01 9.74 7.40
N GLN A 20 13.28 8.64 8.12
CA GLN A 20 12.85 7.30 7.72
C GLN A 20 11.32 7.22 7.61
N THR A 21 10.59 7.78 8.58
CA THR A 21 9.13 7.87 8.55
C THR A 21 8.64 8.71 7.39
N ALA A 22 9.29 9.85 7.08
CA ALA A 22 8.92 10.69 5.93
C ALA A 22 9.12 9.97 4.58
N VAL A 23 10.21 9.21 4.43
CA VAL A 23 10.43 8.36 3.24
C VAL A 23 9.34 7.29 3.14
N GLN A 24 9.07 6.60 4.25
CA GLN A 24 8.07 5.53 4.31
C GLN A 24 6.66 6.05 3.99
N ASP A 25 6.29 7.21 4.55
CA ASP A 25 5.01 7.88 4.29
C ASP A 25 4.78 8.13 2.79
N ILE A 26 5.80 8.63 2.09
CA ILE A 26 5.72 8.89 0.64
C ILE A 26 5.61 7.57 -0.14
N LEU A 27 6.35 6.54 0.25
CA LEU A 27 6.30 5.23 -0.39
C LEU A 27 4.96 4.54 -0.20
N ASP A 28 4.35 4.67 0.97
CA ASP A 28 3.05 4.07 1.25
C ASP A 28 1.93 4.83 0.54
N ASP A 29 1.97 6.18 0.52
CA ASP A 29 1.03 6.97 -0.28
C ASP A 29 1.12 6.61 -1.78
N TYR A 30 2.32 6.32 -2.30
CA TYR A 30 2.52 5.86 -3.68
C TYR A 30 1.97 4.45 -3.95
N LYS A 31 1.95 3.56 -2.96
CA LYS A 31 1.35 2.22 -3.09
C LYS A 31 -0.18 2.29 -3.05
N GLU A 32 -0.73 3.19 -2.24
CA GLU A 32 -2.19 3.34 -2.07
C GLU A 32 -2.85 4.09 -3.23
N THR A 33 -2.12 4.95 -3.93
CA THR A 33 -2.69 5.69 -5.07
C THR A 33 -2.85 4.82 -6.31
N ASN A 34 -4.00 4.95 -6.98
CA ASN A 34 -4.25 4.27 -8.26
C ASN A 34 -3.57 4.99 -9.43
N ASP A 35 -3.44 6.32 -9.36
CA ASP A 35 -2.85 7.15 -10.42
C ASP A 35 -1.40 7.50 -10.04
N LYS A 36 -0.48 6.59 -10.34
CA LYS A 36 0.95 6.71 -10.03
C LYS A 36 1.60 7.91 -10.71
N LYS A 37 1.19 8.23 -11.94
CA LYS A 37 1.75 9.36 -12.71
C LYS A 37 1.35 10.69 -12.09
N ALA A 38 0.07 10.86 -11.76
CA ALA A 38 -0.40 12.08 -11.10
C ALA A 38 0.24 12.26 -9.72
N PHE A 39 0.44 11.16 -8.98
CA PHE A 39 1.16 11.20 -7.71
C PHE A 39 2.61 11.69 -7.89
N GLU A 40 3.34 11.12 -8.85
CA GLU A 40 4.73 11.51 -9.11
C GLU A 40 4.86 12.99 -9.48
N GLU A 41 3.90 13.56 -10.22
CA GLU A 41 3.87 14.99 -10.52
C GLU A 41 3.55 15.85 -9.29
N ILE A 42 2.51 15.50 -8.51
CA ILE A 42 2.07 16.28 -7.34
C ILE A 42 3.09 16.19 -6.19
N ALA A 43 3.76 15.05 -6.04
CA ALA A 43 4.71 14.77 -4.97
C ALA A 43 6.16 15.05 -5.37
N LYS A 44 6.45 15.45 -6.62
CA LYS A 44 7.81 15.63 -7.15
C LYS A 44 8.70 16.46 -6.24
N GLU A 45 8.22 17.62 -5.81
CA GLU A 45 8.97 18.53 -4.93
C GLU A 45 9.27 17.89 -3.57
N ASN A 46 8.33 17.10 -3.03
CA ASN A 46 8.52 16.42 -1.75
C ASN A 46 9.50 15.25 -1.89
N ILE A 47 9.38 14.47 -2.97
CA ILE A 47 10.32 13.38 -3.31
C ILE A 47 11.75 13.94 -3.40
N GLU A 48 11.92 15.09 -4.07
CA GLU A 48 13.21 15.77 -4.19
C GLU A 48 13.74 16.26 -2.84
N LYS A 49 12.91 16.95 -2.04
CA LYS A 49 13.30 17.43 -0.71
C LYS A 49 13.70 16.28 0.24
N VAL A 50 12.92 15.20 0.26
CA VAL A 50 13.24 14.02 1.09
C VAL A 50 14.54 13.39 0.64
N PHE A 51 14.72 13.19 -0.67
CA PHE A 51 15.93 12.59 -1.20
C PHE A 51 17.19 13.42 -0.90
N LEU A 52 17.14 14.75 -1.06
CA LEU A 52 18.25 15.64 -0.69
C LEU A 52 18.59 15.57 0.81
N LEU A 53 17.57 15.42 1.67
CA LEU A 53 17.80 15.24 3.11
C LEU A 53 18.48 13.89 3.40
N VAL A 54 18.11 12.83 2.69
CA VAL A 54 18.74 11.51 2.78
C VAL A 54 20.19 11.57 2.28
N GLU A 55 20.48 12.23 1.16
CA GLU A 55 21.85 12.45 0.68
C GLU A 55 22.71 13.15 1.75
N ARG A 56 22.16 14.15 2.43
CA ARG A 56 22.89 14.92 3.43
C ARG A 56 23.08 14.18 4.75
N LEU A 57 22.07 13.47 5.23
CA LEU A 57 22.04 12.87 6.58
C LEU A 57 22.36 11.38 6.60
N ALA A 58 22.01 10.66 5.53
CA ALA A 58 22.15 9.23 5.41
C ALA A 58 22.71 8.81 4.03
N PRO A 59 23.88 9.33 3.59
CA PRO A 59 24.45 9.01 2.28
C PRO A 59 24.73 7.50 2.11
N LYS A 60 24.95 6.78 3.21
CA LYS A 60 25.16 5.32 3.21
C LYS A 60 23.91 4.53 2.81
N ALA A 61 22.72 5.12 2.91
CA ALA A 61 21.46 4.49 2.51
C ALA A 61 21.26 4.44 0.99
N ILE A 62 22.01 5.25 0.23
CA ILE A 62 21.94 5.28 -1.23
C ILE A 62 22.87 4.18 -1.75
N LYS A 63 22.30 3.11 -2.32
CA LYS A 63 23.08 2.05 -2.95
C LYS A 63 23.92 2.66 -4.07
N ALA A 64 25.24 2.55 -3.94
CA ALA A 64 26.20 3.12 -4.86
C ALA A 64 26.20 2.37 -6.21
N GLU A 65 25.21 2.65 -7.06
CA GLU A 65 25.36 2.46 -8.50
C GLU A 65 25.67 3.81 -9.14
N LYS A 66 26.96 3.97 -9.47
CA LYS A 66 27.59 5.03 -10.27
C LYS A 66 27.71 6.42 -9.63
N ALA A 67 28.80 6.54 -8.87
CA ALA A 67 29.62 7.74 -8.89
C ALA A 67 30.20 7.98 -10.31
N GLU A 68 29.62 8.92 -11.05
CA GLU A 68 30.25 9.69 -12.13
C GLU A 68 29.42 10.99 -12.25
N LYS A 69 29.91 12.22 -12.10
CA LYS A 69 31.25 12.78 -12.01
C LYS A 69 31.15 14.01 -11.11
N LYS A 70 32.06 14.11 -10.13
CA LYS A 70 32.43 15.39 -9.52
C LYS A 70 33.08 16.27 -10.58
N GLN A 71 32.67 17.53 -10.60
CA GLN A 71 33.39 18.64 -11.22
C GLN A 71 34.84 18.69 -10.70
N SER A 72 35.77 18.74 -11.66
CA SER A 72 36.99 19.55 -11.71
C SER A 72 37.57 20.10 -10.39
N LYS A 73 38.76 19.62 -10.02
CA LYS A 73 40.00 20.42 -10.06
C LYS A 73 41.23 19.57 -9.66
N GLU A 74 42.16 19.46 -10.61
CA GLU A 74 43.62 19.49 -10.41
C GLU A 74 44.03 20.26 -9.14
N THR A 75 45.04 19.91 -8.35
CA THR A 75 46.33 19.28 -8.64
C THR A 75 47.00 18.81 -7.32
N SER A 76 48.01 17.94 -7.45
CA SER A 76 49.19 17.77 -6.56
C SER A 76 49.13 16.80 -5.36
N LYS A 77 49.32 15.51 -5.67
CA LYS A 77 50.51 14.69 -5.32
C LYS A 77 51.07 14.78 -3.88
N LYS A 78 50.77 13.80 -3.02
CA LYS A 78 51.79 12.95 -2.34
C LYS A 78 51.16 11.75 -1.62
N GLU A 79 51.85 10.62 -1.75
CA GLU A 79 51.56 9.28 -1.24
C GLU A 79 51.48 9.23 0.30
N SER A 80 50.67 8.33 0.85
CA SER A 80 51.13 7.11 1.53
C SER A 80 50.12 6.53 2.54
N SER A 81 49.97 5.21 2.46
CA SER A 81 49.74 4.24 3.54
C SER A 81 48.49 4.33 4.43
N ASP A 82 47.65 3.32 4.22
CA ASP A 82 47.18 2.35 5.21
C ASP A 82 46.33 2.78 6.42
N SER A 83 45.10 2.28 6.36
CA SER A 83 44.52 1.42 7.40
C SER A 83 44.31 2.03 8.78
N LYS A 84 43.18 2.74 8.95
CA LYS A 84 42.48 2.79 10.24
C LYS A 84 41.00 2.44 10.09
N LYS A 85 40.66 1.27 10.66
CA LYS A 85 39.35 0.93 11.22
C LYS A 85 38.79 2.13 11.94
N ASP A 86 37.68 2.68 11.47
CA ASP A 86 36.83 3.56 12.26
C ASP A 86 35.47 2.90 12.45
N ALA A 87 35.22 2.57 13.70
CA ALA A 87 33.99 2.01 14.25
C ALA A 87 32.75 2.86 13.90
N PRO A 88 31.54 2.28 13.91
CA PRO A 88 30.32 3.00 13.56
C PRO A 88 30.09 4.14 14.57
N LYS A 89 30.10 5.38 14.07
CA LYS A 89 29.73 6.55 14.87
C LYS A 89 28.26 6.43 15.28
N LYS A 90 28.06 6.33 16.60
CA LYS A 90 26.80 6.43 17.34
C LYS A 90 25.90 7.54 16.82
N ASP A 91 24.60 7.26 16.87
CA ASP A 91 23.46 8.13 16.58
C ASP A 91 23.68 9.54 17.14
N LYS A 92 23.92 10.51 16.26
CA LYS A 92 23.92 11.92 16.64
C LYS A 92 22.48 12.41 16.63
N GLU A 93 22.00 12.87 17.79
CA GLU A 93 20.73 13.59 17.85
C GLU A 93 20.70 14.71 16.78
N PRO A 94 19.59 14.86 16.04
CA PRO A 94 19.49 15.87 15.01
C PRO A 94 19.63 17.27 15.61
N THR A 95 20.46 18.10 14.98
CA THR A 95 20.67 19.49 15.39
C THR A 95 19.35 20.29 15.32
N LYS A 96 19.22 21.36 16.11
CA LYS A 96 18.00 22.21 16.14
C LYS A 96 17.57 22.71 14.75
N THR A 97 18.52 22.89 13.83
CA THR A 97 18.26 23.25 12.42
C THR A 97 17.66 22.09 11.64
N VAL A 98 18.22 20.88 11.78
CA VAL A 98 17.70 19.65 11.14
C VAL A 98 16.29 19.31 11.63
N LYS A 99 16.00 19.51 12.93
CA LYS A 99 14.65 19.32 13.48
C LYS A 99 13.62 20.24 12.80
N LYS A 100 13.95 21.53 12.62
CA LYS A 100 13.06 22.48 11.91
C LYS A 100 12.83 22.11 10.45
N GLU A 101 13.87 21.63 9.76
CA GLU A 101 13.75 21.16 8.38
C GLU A 101 12.85 19.92 8.29
N LEU A 102 13.02 18.94 9.19
CA LEU A 102 12.14 17.75 9.27
C LEU A 102 10.69 18.12 9.59
N ASP A 103 10.48 19.08 10.50
CA ASP A 103 9.13 19.57 10.82
C ASP A 103 8.49 20.25 9.61
N SER A 104 9.25 21.07 8.86
CA SER A 104 8.75 21.68 7.62
C SER A 104 8.42 20.64 6.55
N LEU A 105 9.26 19.61 6.41
CA LEU A 105 9.05 18.51 5.50
C LEU A 105 7.78 17.73 5.84
N SER A 106 7.52 17.49 7.12
CA SER A 106 6.29 16.82 7.57
C SER A 106 5.02 17.61 7.20
N LYS A 107 5.09 18.95 7.23
CA LYS A 107 3.98 19.82 6.82
C LYS A 107 3.77 19.76 5.30
N ASP A 108 4.86 19.76 4.54
CA ASP A 108 4.83 19.66 3.08
C ASP A 108 4.26 18.31 2.62
N ILE A 109 4.60 17.20 3.29
CA ILE A 109 4.04 15.87 3.03
C ILE A 109 2.52 15.87 3.32
N LYS A 110 2.09 16.44 4.46
CA LYS A 110 0.65 16.58 4.77
C LYS A 110 -0.10 17.42 3.73
N ALA A 111 0.49 18.51 3.26
CA ALA A 111 -0.10 19.34 2.21
C ALA A 111 -0.23 18.57 0.88
N CYS A 112 0.78 17.77 0.52
CA CYS A 112 0.74 16.90 -0.66
C CYS A 112 -0.37 15.84 -0.56
N ARG A 113 -0.51 15.17 0.60
CA ARG A 113 -1.62 14.24 0.88
C ARG A 113 -2.98 14.88 0.65
N LEU A 114 -3.17 16.14 1.07
CA LEU A 114 -4.41 16.89 0.83
C LEU A 114 -4.62 17.20 -0.66
N LYS A 115 -3.57 17.56 -1.42
CA LYS A 115 -3.66 17.78 -2.87
C LYS A 115 -4.04 16.50 -3.60
N ILE A 116 -3.42 15.37 -3.27
CA ILE A 116 -3.75 14.06 -3.84
C ILE A 116 -5.19 13.67 -3.55
N LYS A 117 -5.68 13.91 -2.32
CA LYS A 117 -7.09 13.68 -1.97
C LYS A 117 -8.04 14.50 -2.84
N ARG A 118 -7.78 15.80 -3.01
CA ARG A 118 -8.59 16.67 -3.87
C ARG A 118 -8.58 16.24 -5.33
N PHE A 119 -7.41 15.90 -5.86
CA PHE A 119 -7.27 15.39 -7.23
C PHE A 119 -8.05 14.08 -7.44
N ASN A 120 -7.94 13.14 -6.49
CA ASN A 120 -8.67 11.88 -6.54
C ASN A 120 -10.19 12.10 -6.39
N GLU A 121 -10.63 13.04 -5.57
CA GLU A 121 -12.03 13.42 -5.47
C GLU A 121 -12.56 14.03 -6.77
N GLU A 122 -11.79 14.89 -7.43
CA GLU A 122 -12.15 15.44 -8.75
C GLU A 122 -12.23 14.37 -9.83
N LYS A 123 -11.26 13.44 -9.88
CA LYS A 123 -11.33 12.28 -10.78
C LYS A 123 -12.59 11.44 -10.51
N ARG A 124 -12.93 11.18 -9.25
CA ARG A 124 -14.15 10.45 -8.85
C ARG A 124 -15.45 11.19 -9.18
N LYS A 125 -15.45 12.52 -9.32
CA LYS A 125 -16.65 13.27 -9.76
C LYS A 125 -17.01 12.95 -11.21
N ASN A 126 -16.00 12.71 -12.04
CA ASN A 126 -16.15 12.42 -13.47
C ASN A 126 -16.34 10.91 -13.75
N GLU A 127 -16.00 10.05 -12.79
CA GLU A 127 -16.31 8.63 -12.86
C GLU A 127 -17.79 8.36 -12.57
N PRO A 128 -18.45 7.45 -13.31
CA PRO A 128 -19.80 7.03 -12.98
C PRO A 128 -19.81 6.45 -11.56
N LYS A 129 -20.58 7.07 -10.66
CA LYS A 129 -20.74 6.58 -9.29
C LYS A 129 -21.23 5.14 -9.35
N LYS A 130 -20.44 4.21 -8.81
CA LYS A 130 -20.87 2.82 -8.67
C LYS A 130 -22.23 2.81 -7.98
N PRO A 131 -23.24 2.14 -8.56
CA PRO A 131 -24.58 2.13 -7.97
C PRO A 131 -24.48 1.60 -6.55
N LYS A 132 -25.18 2.25 -5.61
CA LYS A 132 -25.21 1.80 -4.21
C LYS A 132 -25.72 0.34 -4.23
N PRO A 133 -25.01 -0.61 -3.57
CA PRO A 133 -25.43 -1.99 -3.58
C PRO A 133 -26.83 -2.09 -2.98
N MET A 134 -27.76 -2.69 -3.73
CA MET A 134 -29.14 -2.88 -3.30
C MET A 134 -29.18 -3.79 -2.07
N ARG A 135 -30.25 -3.71 -1.26
CA ARG A 135 -30.37 -4.50 -0.02
C ARG A 135 -30.19 -6.01 -0.27
N HIS A 136 -30.80 -6.55 -1.32
CA HIS A 136 -30.64 -7.96 -1.68
C HIS A 136 -29.18 -8.33 -2.01
N THR A 137 -28.45 -7.44 -2.70
CA THR A 137 -27.04 -7.61 -3.02
C THR A 137 -26.17 -7.61 -1.77
N LYS A 138 -26.49 -6.75 -0.78
CA LYS A 138 -25.81 -6.74 0.51
C LYS A 138 -26.01 -8.06 1.26
N ILE A 139 -27.25 -8.54 1.33
CA ILE A 139 -27.59 -9.81 1.97
C ILE A 139 -26.81 -10.94 1.30
N LYS A 140 -26.85 -11.03 -0.04
CA LYS A 140 -26.07 -12.01 -0.82
C LYS A 140 -24.57 -12.00 -0.45
N ASN A 141 -23.96 -10.81 -0.42
CA ASN A 141 -22.53 -10.68 -0.12
C ASN A 141 -22.19 -11.13 1.30
N HIS A 142 -23.07 -10.94 2.29
CA HIS A 142 -22.86 -11.47 3.64
C HIS A 142 -22.87 -13.00 3.67
N PHE A 143 -23.77 -13.66 2.94
CA PHE A 143 -23.77 -15.12 2.84
C PHE A 143 -22.49 -15.66 2.17
N ILE A 144 -22.01 -14.99 1.12
CA ILE A 144 -20.73 -15.33 0.48
C ILE A 144 -19.55 -15.11 1.44
N ALA A 145 -19.59 -14.06 2.26
CA ALA A 145 -18.55 -13.81 3.26
C ALA A 145 -18.51 -14.90 4.33
N ILE A 146 -19.67 -15.39 4.79
CA ILE A 146 -19.77 -16.51 5.73
C ILE A 146 -19.14 -17.78 5.13
N ALA A 147 -19.33 -18.04 3.83
CA ALA A 147 -18.68 -19.17 3.16
C ALA A 147 -17.14 -19.09 3.20
N ASN A 148 -16.55 -17.88 3.24
CA ASN A 148 -15.10 -17.71 3.35
C ASN A 148 -14.58 -17.93 4.79
N LEU A 149 -15.47 -18.02 5.79
CA LEU A 149 -15.09 -18.28 7.19
C LEU A 149 -14.86 -19.76 7.50
N ILE A 150 -15.00 -20.64 6.50
CA ILE A 150 -14.64 -22.06 6.63
C ILE A 150 -13.17 -22.15 7.08
N PRO A 151 -12.87 -22.78 8.24
CA PRO A 151 -11.52 -22.92 8.73
C PRO A 151 -10.60 -23.56 7.68
N PRO A 152 -9.36 -23.08 7.50
CA PRO A 152 -8.42 -23.64 6.53
C PRO A 152 -8.26 -25.16 6.62
N ALA A 153 -8.22 -25.70 7.84
CA ALA A 153 -8.10 -27.14 8.11
C ALA A 153 -9.27 -27.98 7.57
N HIS A 154 -10.41 -27.36 7.28
CA HIS A 154 -11.62 -28.02 6.79
C HIS A 154 -12.06 -27.51 5.43
N LYS A 155 -11.21 -26.72 4.76
CA LYS A 155 -11.49 -26.23 3.41
C LYS A 155 -11.55 -27.33 2.39
N ASP A 156 -10.94 -28.49 2.61
CA ASP A 156 -10.99 -29.60 1.65
C ASP A 156 -12.02 -30.67 2.03
N ASN A 157 -12.71 -30.50 3.17
CA ASN A 157 -13.76 -31.42 3.59
C ASN A 157 -15.06 -31.15 2.83
N VAL A 158 -15.23 -31.84 1.71
CA VAL A 158 -16.40 -31.73 0.81
C VAL A 158 -17.73 -31.97 1.54
N LYS A 159 -17.80 -32.88 2.53
CA LYS A 159 -19.04 -33.11 3.29
C LYS A 159 -19.43 -31.86 4.09
N MET A 160 -18.46 -31.26 4.76
CA MET A 160 -18.67 -30.05 5.55
C MET A 160 -19.02 -28.84 4.66
N GLN A 161 -18.39 -28.74 3.48
CA GLN A 161 -18.75 -27.72 2.49
C GLN A 161 -20.22 -27.84 2.05
N LYS A 162 -20.68 -29.05 1.68
CA LYS A 162 -22.06 -29.31 1.25
C LYS A 162 -23.09 -29.03 2.35
N GLU A 163 -22.77 -29.34 3.59
CA GLU A 163 -23.65 -29.00 4.72
C GLU A 163 -23.72 -27.49 4.96
N ALA A 164 -22.58 -26.81 4.92
CA ALA A 164 -22.53 -25.35 5.03
C ALA A 164 -23.30 -24.67 3.89
N GLU A 165 -23.14 -25.14 2.65
CA GLU A 165 -23.87 -24.67 1.48
C GLU A 165 -25.39 -24.80 1.70
N LYS A 166 -25.88 -25.98 2.10
CA LYS A 166 -27.31 -26.21 2.37
C LYS A 166 -27.87 -25.26 3.42
N ILE A 167 -27.13 -25.04 4.51
CA ILE A 167 -27.53 -24.13 5.58
C ILE A 167 -27.62 -22.69 5.06
N LEU A 168 -26.60 -22.23 4.34
CA LEU A 168 -26.55 -20.86 3.82
C LEU A 168 -27.62 -20.62 2.75
N LEU A 169 -27.87 -21.58 1.86
CA LEU A 169 -28.94 -21.49 0.87
C LEU A 169 -30.32 -21.43 1.52
N ARG A 170 -30.59 -22.30 2.50
CA ARG A 170 -31.87 -22.30 3.23
C ARG A 170 -32.08 -20.98 3.96
N ALA A 171 -31.06 -20.48 4.65
CA ALA A 171 -31.13 -19.21 5.37
C ALA A 171 -31.29 -18.02 4.42
N HIS A 172 -30.56 -17.98 3.31
CA HIS A 172 -30.70 -16.93 2.30
C HIS A 172 -32.11 -16.91 1.71
N ARG A 173 -32.65 -18.07 1.32
CA ARG A 173 -34.01 -18.19 0.79
C ARG A 173 -35.06 -17.77 1.81
N GLY A 174 -34.91 -18.18 3.06
CA GLY A 174 -35.78 -17.78 4.16
C GLY A 174 -35.84 -16.26 4.31
N ILE A 175 -34.68 -15.60 4.39
CA ILE A 175 -34.59 -14.15 4.53
C ILE A 175 -35.18 -13.42 3.31
N MET A 176 -34.88 -13.88 2.09
CA MET A 176 -35.41 -13.25 0.87
C MET A 176 -36.94 -13.35 0.80
N ASN A 177 -37.50 -14.49 1.18
CA ASN A 177 -38.95 -14.70 1.22
C ASN A 177 -39.62 -13.82 2.30
N THR A 178 -39.08 -13.79 3.52
CA THR A 178 -39.64 -12.99 4.62
C THR A 178 -39.63 -11.49 4.30
N TYR A 179 -38.63 -11.02 3.56
CA TYR A 179 -38.53 -9.61 3.14
C TYR A 179 -39.29 -9.30 1.85
N GLY A 180 -40.04 -10.26 1.27
CA GLY A 180 -40.82 -10.05 0.06
C GLY A 180 -39.96 -9.70 -1.17
N ILE A 181 -38.69 -10.15 -1.20
CA ILE A 181 -37.78 -9.88 -2.31
C ILE A 181 -38.12 -10.83 -3.46
N ASN A 182 -38.37 -10.26 -4.65
CA ASN A 182 -38.77 -11.02 -5.86
C ASN A 182 -37.96 -12.30 -6.08
N PHE A 183 -38.67 -13.38 -6.42
CA PHE A 183 -38.14 -14.73 -6.66
C PHE A 183 -36.92 -14.75 -7.59
N VAL A 184 -36.97 -14.02 -8.70
CA VAL A 184 -35.86 -13.91 -9.67
C VAL A 184 -34.55 -13.41 -9.03
N ARG A 185 -34.63 -12.52 -8.04
CA ARG A 185 -33.44 -12.00 -7.33
C ARG A 185 -32.95 -12.97 -6.25
N ALA A 186 -33.86 -13.71 -5.64
CA ALA A 186 -33.50 -14.77 -4.71
C ALA A 186 -32.75 -15.90 -5.44
N GLU A 187 -33.24 -16.33 -6.62
CA GLU A 187 -32.58 -17.35 -7.46
C GLU A 187 -31.20 -16.93 -7.93
N ALA A 188 -31.02 -15.66 -8.33
CA ALA A 188 -29.70 -15.15 -8.69
C ALA A 188 -28.72 -15.22 -7.51
N GLY A 189 -29.18 -14.89 -6.30
CA GLY A 189 -28.39 -15.02 -5.07
C GLY A 189 -28.03 -16.47 -4.73
N GLU A 190 -28.98 -17.40 -4.90
CA GLU A 190 -28.73 -18.84 -4.71
C GLU A 190 -27.69 -19.37 -5.70
N LYS A 191 -27.79 -19.02 -6.99
CA LYS A 191 -26.81 -19.43 -8.01
C LYS A 191 -25.39 -18.95 -7.68
N ASP A 192 -25.25 -17.72 -7.22
CA ASP A 192 -23.94 -17.18 -6.85
C ASP A 192 -23.34 -17.83 -5.60
N ILE A 193 -24.19 -18.18 -4.62
CA ILE A 193 -23.76 -18.94 -3.43
C ILE A 193 -23.30 -20.34 -3.86
N LYS A 194 -24.08 -21.04 -4.69
CA LYS A 194 -23.72 -22.36 -5.24
C LYS A 194 -22.40 -22.34 -6.00
N ALA A 195 -22.26 -21.40 -6.95
CA ALA A 195 -21.04 -21.27 -7.75
C ALA A 195 -19.78 -21.01 -6.90
N LYS A 196 -19.93 -20.43 -5.69
CA LYS A 196 -18.81 -20.27 -4.76
C LYS A 196 -18.40 -21.61 -4.13
N TYR A 197 -19.37 -22.44 -3.75
CA TYR A 197 -19.14 -23.78 -3.22
C TYR A 197 -18.64 -24.75 -4.29
N ASP A 198 -19.18 -24.70 -5.51
CA ASP A 198 -18.69 -25.49 -6.65
C ASP A 198 -17.19 -25.23 -6.89
N LYS A 199 -16.76 -23.96 -6.85
CA LYS A 199 -15.34 -23.58 -6.96
C LYS A 199 -14.48 -24.06 -5.78
N MET A 200 -15.06 -24.25 -4.60
CA MET A 200 -14.36 -24.82 -3.45
C MET A 200 -14.26 -26.35 -3.58
N GLU A 201 -15.29 -27.01 -4.11
CA GLU A 201 -15.27 -28.45 -4.41
C GLU A 201 -14.26 -28.77 -5.51
N GLU A 202 -14.25 -28.03 -6.62
CA GLU A 202 -13.27 -28.19 -7.71
C GLU A 202 -11.82 -28.02 -7.25
N LYS A 203 -11.58 -27.18 -6.24
CA LYS A 203 -10.25 -27.00 -5.65
C LYS A 203 -9.88 -28.10 -4.67
N ALA A 204 -10.84 -28.68 -3.97
CA ALA A 204 -10.63 -29.76 -3.01
C ALA A 204 -10.49 -31.14 -3.70
N THR A 205 -10.93 -31.26 -4.96
CA THR A 205 -10.92 -32.50 -5.76
C THR A 205 -9.81 -32.54 -6.82
N LYS A 206 -9.02 -31.47 -6.96
CA LYS A 206 -7.79 -31.42 -7.76
C LYS A 206 -6.58 -31.65 -6.87
#